data_AF-A0A7Y0X8M5-F1
#
_entry.id   AF-A0A7Y0X8M5-F1
#
_cell.length_a   1.000
_cell.length_b   1.000
_cell.length_c   1.000
_cell.angle_alpha   90.00
_cell.angle_beta   90.00
_cell.angle_gamma   90.00
#
_symmetry.space_group_name_H-M   'P 1'
#
loop_
_entity.id
_entity.type
_entity.pdbx_description
1 polymer ?
#
loop_
_entity_poly.entity_id
_entity_poly.type
_entity_poly.pdbx_seq_one_letter_code
_entity_poly.pdbx_strand_id
1 'polypeptide(L)'
;TLKVMVELEAQLNELTFKESEISQRFTQDHPAYKSLLDKRQTLLKEKERLNKQVQKLPKTQREVLRMTRDVEVNQQIYIQLLNKVQELNIIKAGTVGNVRILDSAQSFSKPLKPKKALIVVLATLLGGMAGVAFVLIRAAFHRGVETPDQIEQMGIPVYASVPKSIQQLEFASKLKRNKSKGNNELVLLAEANPADLSIEALRSLRTSLHFAMMEAKNNVLMISGPAPSIGKTFVSTNFAAVAAKTGQKVLLIDADMRKG
;
A
#
# COMPACT_ATOMS: atom_id res chain seq x y z
N THR A 1 38.42 -29.87 75.10
CA THR A 1 38.01 -28.44 75.01
C THR A 1 38.61 -27.76 73.81
N LEU A 2 39.93 -27.81 73.59
CA LEU A 2 40.60 -27.21 72.41
C LEU A 2 39.98 -27.68 71.08
N LYS A 3 39.95 -28.99 70.83
CA LYS A 3 39.36 -29.58 69.60
C LYS A 3 37.94 -29.09 69.30
N VAL A 4 37.10 -28.99 70.34
CA VAL A 4 35.71 -28.51 70.21
C VAL A 4 35.66 -27.03 69.85
N MET A 5 36.58 -26.21 70.39
CA MET A 5 36.67 -24.79 70.02
C MET A 5 37.14 -24.60 68.57
N VAL A 6 38.12 -25.39 68.14
CA VAL A 6 38.63 -25.36 66.77
C VAL A 6 37.55 -25.80 65.78
N GLU A 7 36.83 -26.88 66.09
CA GLU A 7 35.72 -27.37 65.27
C GLU A 7 34.58 -26.35 65.19
N LEU A 8 34.24 -25.70 66.31
CA LEU A 8 33.23 -24.66 66.35
C LEU A 8 33.60 -23.43 65.50
N GLU A 9 34.87 -23.01 65.53
CA GLU A 9 35.36 -21.91 64.69
C GLU A 9 35.42 -22.31 63.21
N ALA A 10 35.78 -23.56 62.90
CA ALA A 10 35.71 -24.09 61.54
C ALA A 10 34.28 -24.09 61.00
N GLN A 11 33.28 -24.53 61.79
CA GLN A 11 31.86 -24.49 61.41
C GLN A 11 31.35 -23.06 61.19
N LEU A 12 31.76 -22.09 62.02
CA LEU A 12 31.40 -20.68 61.83
C LEU A 12 31.98 -20.10 60.53
N ASN A 13 33.21 -20.45 60.18
CA ASN A 13 33.82 -20.03 58.91
C ASN A 13 33.11 -20.69 57.72
N GLU A 14 32.77 -21.98 57.81
CA GLU A 14 31.99 -22.67 56.77
C GLU A 14 30.63 -22.01 56.55
N LEU A 15 29.92 -21.66 57.64
CA LEU A 15 28.65 -20.92 57.54
C LEU A 15 28.83 -19.55 56.88
N THR A 16 29.96 -18.88 57.10
CA THR A 16 30.26 -17.58 56.47
C THR A 16 30.40 -17.73 54.94
N PHE A 17 31.07 -18.78 54.47
CA PHE A 17 31.13 -19.08 53.04
C PHE A 17 29.74 -19.43 52.46
N LYS A 18 28.95 -20.23 53.17
CA LYS A 18 27.58 -20.57 52.75
C LYS A 18 26.66 -19.35 52.71
N GLU A 19 26.84 -18.41 53.64
CA GLU A 19 26.09 -17.15 53.65
C GLU A 19 26.39 -16.33 52.38
N SER A 20 27.68 -16.24 52.02
CA SER A 20 28.08 -15.57 50.78
C SER A 20 27.46 -16.23 49.53
N GLU A 21 27.37 -17.55 49.49
CA GLU A 21 26.75 -18.27 48.36
C GLU A 21 25.23 -18.08 48.29
N ILE A 22 24.54 -18.18 49.44
CA ILE A 22 23.08 -18.04 49.52
C ILE A 22 22.66 -16.60 49.24
N SER A 23 23.43 -15.60 49.70
CA SER A 23 23.13 -14.17 49.46
C SER A 23 23.11 -13.77 47.98
N GLN A 24 23.80 -14.53 47.11
CA GLN A 24 23.76 -14.30 45.66
C GLN A 24 22.47 -14.79 45.00
N ARG A 25 21.75 -15.72 45.64
CA ARG A 25 20.57 -16.39 45.06
C ARG A 25 19.26 -16.04 45.77
N PHE A 26 19.32 -15.65 47.04
CA PHE A 26 18.14 -15.47 47.89
C PHE A 26 18.22 -14.17 48.69
N THR A 27 17.05 -13.57 48.97
CA THR A 27 16.92 -12.42 49.87
C THR A 27 16.99 -12.87 51.34
N GLN A 28 17.26 -11.92 52.25
CA GLN A 28 17.36 -12.18 53.70
C GLN A 28 16.07 -12.79 54.30
N ASP A 29 14.93 -12.58 53.65
CA ASP A 29 13.64 -13.12 54.08
C ASP A 29 13.41 -14.58 53.73
N HIS A 30 14.23 -15.15 52.86
CA HIS A 30 14.07 -16.52 52.40
C HIS A 30 14.27 -17.53 53.55
N PRO A 31 13.43 -18.59 53.67
CA PRO A 31 13.52 -19.56 54.77
C PRO A 31 14.92 -20.19 54.94
N ALA A 32 15.63 -20.43 53.84
CA ALA A 32 16.99 -20.98 53.89
C ALA A 32 18.01 -19.98 54.48
N TYR A 33 17.85 -18.68 54.22
CA TYR A 33 18.72 -17.64 54.79
C TYR A 33 18.48 -17.49 56.29
N LYS A 34 17.21 -17.47 56.72
CA LYS A 34 16.81 -17.43 58.14
C LYS A 34 17.35 -18.64 58.92
N SER A 35 17.20 -19.85 58.36
CA SER A 35 17.72 -21.07 58.99
C SER A 35 19.25 -21.05 59.18
N LEU A 36 19.98 -20.50 58.19
CA LEU A 36 21.42 -20.33 58.28
C LEU A 36 21.82 -19.36 59.41
N LEU A 37 21.12 -18.22 59.51
CA LEU A 37 21.32 -17.24 60.58
C LEU A 37 21.04 -17.83 61.97
N ASP A 38 19.94 -18.56 62.12
CA ASP A 38 19.58 -19.23 63.38
C ASP A 38 20.65 -20.25 63.80
N LYS A 39 21.17 -21.01 62.82
CA LYS A 39 22.26 -21.95 63.07
C LYS A 39 23.54 -21.21 63.50
N ARG A 40 23.90 -20.12 62.83
CA ARG A 40 25.05 -19.27 63.19
C ARG A 40 24.90 -18.71 64.60
N GLN A 41 23.73 -18.21 64.95
CA GLN A 41 23.44 -17.68 66.28
C GLN A 41 23.57 -18.75 67.38
N THR A 42 23.15 -19.98 67.08
CA THR A 42 23.27 -21.11 68.00
C THR A 42 24.74 -21.45 68.27
N LEU A 43 25.58 -21.48 67.23
CA LEU A 43 27.02 -21.73 67.38
C LEU A 43 27.74 -20.60 68.11
N LEU A 44 27.33 -19.35 67.91
CA LEU A 44 27.88 -18.20 68.65
C LEU A 44 27.57 -18.29 70.16
N LYS A 45 26.35 -18.66 70.52
CA LYS A 45 25.98 -18.90 71.94
C LYS A 45 26.84 -20.01 72.56
N GLU A 46 27.10 -21.07 71.80
CA GLU A 46 27.94 -22.18 72.24
C GLU A 46 29.42 -21.74 72.40
N LYS A 47 29.91 -20.87 71.52
CA LYS A 47 31.24 -20.28 71.60
C LYS A 47 31.40 -19.46 72.88
N GLU A 48 30.42 -18.64 73.21
CA GLU A 48 30.41 -17.86 74.44
C GLU A 48 30.40 -18.75 75.68
N ARG A 49 29.63 -19.84 75.68
CA ARG A 49 29.58 -20.84 76.76
C ARG A 49 30.96 -21.45 77.00
N LEU A 50 31.64 -21.88 75.94
CA LEU A 50 33.00 -22.45 76.02
C LEU A 50 34.04 -21.42 76.46
N ASN A 51 33.93 -20.16 76.01
CA ASN A 51 34.79 -19.07 76.45
C ASN A 51 34.68 -18.82 77.96
N LYS A 52 33.47 -18.85 78.53
CA LYS A 52 33.25 -18.74 79.98
C LYS A 52 33.89 -19.90 80.76
N GLN A 53 33.95 -21.10 80.20
CA GLN A 53 34.65 -22.23 80.82
C GLN A 53 36.17 -22.04 80.80
N VAL A 54 36.72 -21.51 79.70
CA VAL A 54 38.15 -21.21 79.59
C VAL A 54 38.59 -20.09 80.52
N GLN A 55 37.71 -19.14 80.86
CA GLN A 55 38.01 -18.08 81.83
C GLN A 55 38.35 -18.61 83.24
N LYS A 56 37.93 -19.84 83.59
CA LYS A 56 38.24 -20.48 84.89
C LYS A 56 39.67 -21.02 84.99
N LEU A 57 40.43 -21.03 83.90
CA LEU A 57 41.82 -21.50 83.88
C LEU A 57 42.79 -20.38 84.33
N PRO A 58 43.95 -20.72 84.94
CA PRO A 58 45.03 -19.78 85.24
C PRO A 58 45.51 -19.01 84.01
N LYS A 59 46.03 -17.78 84.20
CA LYS A 59 46.42 -16.87 83.11
C LYS A 59 47.32 -17.53 82.07
N THR A 60 48.38 -18.22 82.49
CA THR A 60 49.35 -18.87 81.59
C THR A 60 48.73 -20.01 80.77
N GLN A 61 47.86 -20.82 81.37
CA GLN A 61 47.17 -21.91 80.66
C GLN A 61 46.18 -21.37 79.61
N ARG A 62 45.53 -20.23 79.89
CA ARG A 62 44.65 -19.56 78.92
C ARG A 62 45.42 -19.02 77.73
N GLU A 63 46.59 -18.44 77.96
CA GLU A 63 47.41 -17.90 76.87
C GLU A 63 47.92 -19.00 75.94
N VAL A 64 48.45 -20.09 76.50
CA VAL A 64 48.88 -21.26 75.71
C VAL A 64 47.71 -21.80 74.92
N LEU A 65 46.56 -22.04 75.56
CA LEU A 65 45.37 -22.56 74.87
C LEU A 65 44.89 -21.63 73.74
N ARG A 66 44.92 -20.31 73.96
CA ARG A 66 44.57 -19.32 72.93
C ARG A 66 45.52 -19.41 71.74
N MET A 67 46.84 -19.39 71.98
CA MET A 67 47.82 -19.46 70.90
C MET A 67 47.72 -20.77 70.12
N THR A 68 47.57 -21.90 70.81
CA THR A 68 47.39 -23.21 70.15
C THR A 68 46.10 -23.24 69.32
N ARG A 69 44.99 -22.73 69.85
CA ARG A 69 43.73 -22.62 69.12
C ARG A 69 43.88 -21.75 67.89
N ASP A 70 44.48 -20.56 68.03
CA ASP A 70 44.61 -19.61 66.93
C ASP A 70 45.49 -20.20 65.80
N VAL A 71 46.55 -20.96 66.13
CA VAL A 71 47.35 -21.69 65.15
C VAL A 71 46.53 -22.79 64.44
N GLU A 72 45.84 -23.64 65.20
CA GLU A 72 45.04 -24.74 64.63
C GLU A 72 43.89 -24.22 63.74
N VAL A 73 43.22 -23.15 64.16
CA VAL A 73 42.13 -22.52 63.41
C VAL A 73 42.64 -21.88 62.14
N ASN A 74 43.74 -21.13 62.21
CA ASN A 74 44.33 -20.53 61.01
C ASN A 74 44.80 -21.59 60.01
N GLN A 75 45.36 -22.71 60.50
CA GLN A 75 45.74 -23.82 59.64
C GLN A 75 44.52 -24.44 58.93
N GLN A 76 43.42 -24.66 59.66
CA GLN A 76 42.19 -25.19 59.08
C GLN A 76 41.57 -24.24 58.04
N ILE A 77 41.50 -22.94 58.36
CA ILE A 77 41.01 -21.91 57.41
C ILE A 77 41.87 -21.88 56.15
N TYR A 78 43.19 -21.94 56.29
CA TYR A 78 44.12 -21.96 55.17
C TYR A 78 43.87 -23.15 54.24
N ILE A 79 43.71 -24.36 54.81
CA ILE A 79 43.40 -25.57 54.03
C ILE A 79 42.04 -25.45 53.34
N GLN A 80 41.01 -24.94 54.02
CA GLN A 80 39.69 -24.73 53.42
C GLN A 80 39.72 -23.74 52.25
N LEU A 81 40.41 -22.60 52.42
CA LEU A 81 40.59 -21.62 51.35
C LEU A 81 41.34 -22.20 50.16
N LEU A 82 42.41 -22.95 50.41
CA LEU A 82 43.18 -23.62 49.35
C LEU A 82 42.31 -24.58 48.55
N ASN A 83 41.52 -25.42 49.23
CA ASN A 83 40.58 -26.32 48.59
C ASN A 83 39.54 -25.57 47.74
N LYS A 84 39.01 -24.45 48.25
CA LYS A 84 38.02 -23.66 47.51
C LYS A 84 38.62 -22.99 46.27
N VAL A 85 39.86 -22.50 46.37
CA VAL A 85 40.60 -21.95 45.21
C VAL A 85 40.80 -23.03 44.14
N GLN A 86 41.17 -24.25 44.54
CA GLN A 86 41.32 -25.37 43.60
C GLN A 86 40.00 -25.74 42.94
N GLU A 87 38.90 -25.83 43.70
CA GLU A 87 37.55 -26.10 43.18
C GLU A 87 37.15 -25.04 42.15
N LEU A 88 37.33 -23.75 42.47
CA LEU A 88 37.01 -22.65 41.55
C LEU A 88 37.88 -22.66 40.29
N ASN A 89 39.16 -23.04 40.40
CA ASN A 89 40.04 -23.20 39.25
C ASN A 89 39.59 -24.36 38.34
N ILE A 90 39.13 -25.47 38.91
CA ILE A 90 38.55 -26.59 38.15
C ILE A 90 37.26 -26.15 37.46
N ILE A 91 36.37 -25.42 38.14
CA ILE A 91 35.14 -24.88 37.54
C ILE A 91 35.49 -23.94 36.37
N LYS A 92 36.46 -23.04 36.57
CA LYS A 92 36.93 -22.11 35.54
C LYS A 92 37.56 -22.83 34.34
N ALA A 93 38.32 -23.89 34.57
CA ALA A 93 38.92 -24.70 33.50
C ALA A 93 37.89 -25.61 32.81
N GLY A 94 36.87 -26.06 33.55
CA GLY A 94 35.81 -26.97 33.09
C GLY A 94 34.65 -26.28 32.38
N THR A 95 34.55 -24.95 32.42
CA THR A 95 33.62 -24.17 31.60
C THR A 95 34.05 -24.14 30.13
N VAL A 96 33.92 -25.29 29.46
CA VAL A 96 33.67 -25.30 28.02
C VAL A 96 32.25 -24.74 27.87
N GLY A 97 32.12 -23.50 27.40
CA GLY A 97 30.82 -22.86 27.20
C GLY A 97 29.99 -23.64 26.18
N ASN A 98 29.13 -24.53 26.65
CA ASN A 98 28.28 -25.32 25.79
C ASN A 98 27.09 -24.47 25.37
N VAL A 99 27.22 -23.75 24.26
CA VAL A 99 26.12 -22.98 23.67
C VAL A 99 25.14 -23.95 23.01
N ARG A 100 23.96 -24.08 23.61
CA ARG A 100 22.85 -24.83 23.01
C ARG A 100 21.93 -23.84 22.29
N ILE A 101 21.86 -23.95 20.98
CA ILE A 101 20.87 -23.22 20.18
C ILE A 101 19.49 -23.75 20.60
N LEU A 102 18.68 -22.91 21.22
CA LEU A 102 17.31 -23.26 21.64
C LEU A 102 16.30 -23.08 20.51
N ASP A 103 16.52 -22.08 19.65
CA ASP A 103 15.68 -21.82 18.49
C ASP A 103 16.51 -21.19 17.35
N SER A 104 16.29 -21.65 16.14
CA SER A 104 16.95 -21.15 14.93
C SER A 104 16.07 -20.12 14.24
N ALA A 105 16.64 -19.02 13.77
CA ALA A 105 15.89 -18.00 13.04
C ALA A 105 15.20 -18.60 11.80
N GLN A 106 13.87 -18.59 11.79
CA GLN A 106 13.09 -19.04 10.63
C GLN A 106 12.96 -17.90 9.63
N SER A 107 13.49 -18.11 8.42
CA SER A 107 13.28 -17.19 7.30
C SER A 107 11.96 -17.49 6.60
N PHE A 108 11.08 -16.49 6.49
CA PHE A 108 9.88 -16.62 5.68
C PHE A 108 10.24 -16.59 4.20
N SER A 109 9.81 -17.60 3.44
CA SER A 109 10.03 -17.69 1.99
C SER A 109 9.27 -16.63 1.18
N LYS A 110 8.29 -15.96 1.80
CA LYS A 110 7.49 -14.90 1.17
C LYS A 110 7.51 -13.62 2.01
N PRO A 111 7.60 -12.44 1.37
CA PRO A 111 7.51 -11.16 2.07
C PRO A 111 6.15 -11.00 2.74
N LEU A 112 6.13 -10.74 4.06
CA LEU A 112 4.91 -10.44 4.81
C LEU A 112 4.27 -9.11 4.35
N LYS A 113 5.10 -8.12 3.99
CA LYS A 113 4.70 -6.80 3.50
C LYS A 113 5.74 -6.26 2.50
N PRO A 114 5.35 -5.43 1.52
CA PRO A 114 3.98 -5.04 1.17
C PRO A 114 3.26 -6.09 0.32
N LYS A 115 1.93 -6.18 0.43
CA LYS A 115 1.08 -7.07 -0.38
C LYS A 115 0.93 -6.50 -1.81
N LYS A 116 1.97 -6.66 -2.64
CA LYS A 116 2.08 -6.05 -3.99
C LYS A 116 0.85 -6.32 -4.87
N ALA A 117 0.35 -7.56 -4.88
CA ALA A 117 -0.84 -7.93 -5.68
C ALA A 117 -2.08 -7.12 -5.27
N LEU A 118 -2.32 -6.93 -3.97
CA LEU A 118 -3.45 -6.15 -3.47
C LEU A 118 -3.33 -4.67 -3.88
N ILE A 119 -2.11 -4.11 -3.81
CA ILE A 119 -1.85 -2.73 -4.20
C ILE A 119 -2.11 -2.53 -5.70
N VAL A 120 -1.67 -3.46 -6.54
CA VAL A 120 -1.90 -3.40 -8.01
C VAL A 120 -3.39 -3.49 -8.34
N VAL A 121 -4.13 -4.37 -7.68
CA VAL A 121 -5.59 -4.48 -7.88
C VAL A 121 -6.30 -3.19 -7.49
N LEU A 122 -5.98 -2.63 -6.32
CA LEU A 122 -6.59 -1.39 -5.85
C LEU A 122 -6.21 -0.19 -6.74
N ALA A 123 -4.94 -0.09 -7.15
CA ALA A 123 -4.48 0.99 -8.02
C ALA A 123 -5.15 0.93 -9.40
N THR A 124 -5.28 -0.27 -9.97
CA THR A 124 -5.98 -0.46 -11.26
C THR A 124 -7.45 -0.09 -11.15
N LEU A 125 -8.12 -0.51 -10.07
CA LEU A 125 -9.54 -0.23 -9.86
C LEU A 125 -9.78 1.28 -9.68
N LEU A 126 -9.00 1.94 -8.82
CA LEU A 126 -9.09 3.39 -8.60
C LEU A 126 -8.72 4.19 -9.85
N GLY A 127 -7.68 3.79 -10.57
CA GLY A 127 -7.29 4.40 -11.84
C GLY A 127 -8.38 4.27 -12.91
N GLY A 128 -9.02 3.10 -13.01
CA GLY A 128 -10.15 2.87 -13.91
C GLY A 128 -11.35 3.76 -13.56
N MET A 129 -11.72 3.84 -12.27
CA MET A 129 -12.80 4.72 -11.81
C MET A 129 -12.49 6.19 -12.11
N ALA A 130 -11.27 6.65 -11.85
CA ALA A 130 -10.85 8.02 -12.15
C ALA A 130 -10.87 8.31 -13.67
N GLY A 131 -10.47 7.35 -14.51
CA GLY A 131 -10.53 7.47 -15.97
C GLY A 131 -11.96 7.61 -16.48
N VAL A 132 -12.89 6.78 -15.99
CA VAL A 132 -14.32 6.89 -16.33
C VAL A 132 -14.88 8.23 -15.87
N ALA A 133 -14.60 8.64 -14.63
CA ALA A 133 -15.04 9.92 -14.10
C ALA A 133 -14.51 11.10 -14.95
N PHE A 134 -13.24 11.05 -15.36
CA PHE A 134 -12.65 12.07 -16.22
C PHE A 134 -13.34 12.16 -17.59
N VAL A 135 -13.66 11.02 -18.23
CA VAL A 135 -14.39 10.99 -19.50
C VAL A 135 -15.81 11.56 -19.34
N LEU A 136 -16.51 11.19 -18.27
CA LEU A 136 -17.87 11.69 -18.00
C LEU A 136 -17.87 13.19 -17.72
N ILE A 137 -16.92 13.69 -16.93
CA ILE A 137 -16.76 15.13 -16.69
C ILE A 137 -16.48 15.84 -18.01
N ARG A 138 -15.54 15.32 -18.80
CA ARG A 138 -15.23 15.88 -20.12
C ARG A 138 -16.47 15.91 -21.00
N ALA A 139 -17.24 14.83 -21.08
CA ALA A 139 -18.48 14.75 -21.85
C ALA A 139 -19.53 15.77 -21.35
N ALA A 140 -19.71 15.92 -20.03
CA ALA A 140 -20.63 16.89 -19.45
C ALA A 140 -20.28 18.35 -19.79
N PHE A 141 -18.99 18.66 -20.01
CA PHE A 141 -18.54 19.97 -20.48
C PHE A 141 -18.64 20.18 -22.00
N HIS A 142 -18.87 19.12 -22.80
CA HIS A 142 -19.12 19.27 -24.24
C HIS A 142 -20.56 19.73 -24.44
N ARG A 143 -20.73 21.04 -24.70
CA ARG A 143 -22.03 21.63 -25.04
C ARG A 143 -22.20 21.60 -26.56
N GLY A 144 -23.01 20.66 -27.05
CA GLY A 144 -23.40 20.54 -28.45
C GLY A 144 -24.78 19.89 -28.56
N VAL A 145 -25.40 20.01 -29.73
CA VAL A 145 -26.63 19.27 -30.03
C VAL A 145 -26.23 17.89 -30.52
N GLU A 146 -26.57 16.85 -29.75
CA GLU A 146 -26.18 15.46 -30.05
C GLU A 146 -27.32 14.61 -30.60
N THR A 147 -28.56 14.95 -30.24
CA THR A 147 -29.75 14.20 -30.66
C THR A 147 -30.79 15.11 -31.31
N PRO A 148 -31.55 14.62 -32.30
CA PRO A 148 -32.69 15.34 -32.88
C PRO A 148 -33.71 15.78 -31.81
N ASP A 149 -33.95 14.94 -30.81
CA ASP A 149 -34.90 15.21 -29.71
C ASP A 149 -34.60 16.51 -28.97
N GLN A 150 -33.32 16.89 -28.84
CA GLN A 150 -32.93 18.16 -28.21
C GLN A 150 -33.42 19.37 -29.01
N ILE A 151 -33.47 19.27 -30.34
CA ILE A 151 -34.00 20.32 -31.23
C ILE A 151 -35.53 20.34 -31.17
N GLU A 152 -36.16 19.17 -31.16
CA GLU A 152 -37.62 19.04 -31.08
C GLU A 152 -38.17 19.55 -29.74
N GLN A 153 -37.45 19.34 -28.63
CA GLN A 153 -37.79 19.91 -27.32
C GLN A 153 -37.75 21.44 -27.30
N MET A 154 -37.00 22.07 -28.21
CA MET A 154 -37.02 23.53 -28.40
C MET A 154 -38.16 24.01 -29.30
N GLY A 155 -39.03 23.10 -29.76
CA GLY A 155 -40.17 23.40 -30.64
C GLY A 155 -39.79 23.56 -32.11
N ILE A 156 -38.59 23.13 -32.51
CA ILE A 156 -38.14 23.20 -33.90
C ILE A 156 -38.30 21.81 -34.54
N PRO A 157 -39.12 21.65 -35.59
CA PRO A 157 -39.30 20.35 -36.24
C PRO A 157 -38.03 19.94 -36.98
N VAL A 158 -37.60 18.68 -36.78
CA VAL A 158 -36.44 18.11 -37.48
C VAL A 158 -36.91 17.35 -38.73
N TYR A 159 -36.67 17.90 -39.91
CA TYR A 159 -37.11 17.28 -41.18
C TYR A 159 -36.27 16.08 -41.61
N ALA A 160 -34.98 16.05 -41.27
CA ALA A 160 -34.09 14.93 -41.56
C ALA A 160 -32.83 14.99 -40.69
N SER A 161 -32.26 13.81 -40.39
CA SER A 161 -30.92 13.66 -39.83
C SER A 161 -30.01 13.07 -40.89
N VAL A 162 -29.02 13.85 -41.35
CA VAL A 162 -28.10 13.44 -42.42
C VAL A 162 -26.81 12.90 -41.79
N PRO A 163 -26.53 11.59 -41.90
CA PRO A 163 -25.30 11.01 -41.36
C PRO A 163 -24.07 11.52 -42.12
N LYS A 164 -22.91 11.39 -41.50
CA LYS A 164 -21.64 11.76 -42.11
C LYS A 164 -21.17 10.68 -43.10
N SER A 165 -21.15 10.98 -44.40
CA SER A 165 -20.57 10.06 -45.41
C SER A 165 -19.05 9.99 -45.31
N ILE A 166 -18.52 8.76 -45.25
CA ILE A 166 -17.07 8.50 -45.31
C ILE A 166 -16.52 8.82 -46.71
N GLN A 167 -17.24 8.42 -47.76
CA GLN A 167 -16.82 8.64 -49.15
C GLN A 167 -16.77 10.14 -49.49
N GLN A 168 -17.70 10.93 -48.97
CA GLN A 168 -17.65 12.38 -49.13
C GLN A 168 -16.40 13.00 -48.50
N LEU A 169 -15.95 12.48 -47.36
CA LEU A 169 -14.70 12.93 -46.73
C LEU A 169 -13.48 12.56 -47.59
N GLU A 170 -13.49 11.36 -48.18
CA GLU A 170 -12.45 10.94 -49.12
C GLU A 170 -12.42 11.86 -50.34
N PHE A 171 -13.56 12.14 -50.96
CA PHE A 171 -13.66 13.07 -52.08
C PHE A 171 -13.16 14.46 -51.71
N ALA A 172 -13.57 15.00 -50.55
CA ALA A 172 -13.09 16.29 -50.07
C ALA A 172 -11.57 16.31 -49.83
N SER A 173 -11.00 15.21 -49.32
CA SER A 173 -9.55 15.09 -49.12
C SER A 173 -8.77 15.00 -50.44
N LYS A 174 -9.32 14.26 -51.42
CA LYS A 174 -8.75 14.12 -52.77
C LYS A 174 -8.83 15.45 -53.53
N LEU A 175 -9.94 16.18 -53.45
CA LEU A 175 -10.09 17.52 -54.00
C LEU A 175 -9.05 18.49 -53.42
N LYS A 176 -8.82 18.49 -52.11
CA LYS A 176 -7.76 19.33 -51.50
C LYS A 176 -6.36 19.00 -52.05
N ARG A 177 -6.06 17.72 -52.29
CA ARG A 177 -4.77 17.28 -52.87
C ARG A 177 -4.67 17.61 -54.36
N ASN A 178 -5.75 17.44 -55.12
CA ASN A 178 -5.77 17.66 -56.57
C ASN A 178 -5.93 19.12 -56.98
N LYS A 179 -6.43 20.00 -56.09
CA LYS A 179 -6.44 21.45 -56.29
C LYS A 179 -5.03 22.00 -56.52
N SER A 180 -4.01 21.35 -55.95
CA SER A 180 -2.59 21.64 -56.19
C SER A 180 -2.07 21.17 -57.57
N LYS A 181 -2.83 20.32 -58.28
CA LYS A 181 -2.46 19.71 -59.57
C LYS A 181 -3.33 20.18 -60.75
N GLY A 182 -4.22 21.16 -60.55
CA GLY A 182 -5.04 21.74 -61.61
C GLY A 182 -6.25 20.93 -62.07
N ASN A 183 -6.48 19.72 -61.53
CA ASN A 183 -7.67 18.92 -61.83
C ASN A 183 -8.74 19.11 -60.76
N ASN A 184 -9.87 19.68 -61.15
CA ASN A 184 -10.92 20.12 -60.24
C ASN A 184 -12.28 19.47 -60.58
N GLU A 185 -12.31 18.13 -60.70
CA GLU A 185 -13.57 17.40 -60.82
C GLU A 185 -14.33 17.43 -59.49
N LEU A 186 -15.40 18.22 -59.45
CA LEU A 186 -16.37 18.22 -58.36
C LEU A 186 -17.28 17.00 -58.53
N VAL A 187 -17.06 15.99 -57.71
CA VAL A 187 -17.88 14.79 -57.68
C VAL A 187 -19.03 14.99 -56.70
N LEU A 188 -20.26 14.98 -57.20
CA LEU A 188 -21.47 14.96 -56.36
C LEU A 188 -21.70 13.55 -55.81
N LEU A 189 -21.87 13.43 -54.50
CA LEU A 189 -22.11 12.14 -53.85
C LEU A 189 -23.39 11.47 -54.36
N ALA A 190 -24.43 12.25 -54.64
CA ALA A 190 -25.70 11.77 -55.21
C ALA A 190 -25.54 11.10 -56.60
N GLU A 191 -24.44 11.36 -57.30
CA GLU A 191 -24.11 10.72 -58.57
C GLU A 191 -23.12 9.58 -58.38
N ALA A 192 -22.04 9.81 -57.63
CA ALA A 192 -20.97 8.83 -57.46
C ALA A 192 -21.36 7.63 -56.60
N ASN A 193 -22.16 7.84 -55.55
CA ASN A 193 -22.72 6.76 -54.74
C ASN A 193 -24.15 7.09 -54.31
N PRO A 194 -25.13 6.82 -55.18
CA PRO A 194 -26.55 7.05 -54.87
C PRO A 194 -27.07 6.21 -53.70
N ALA A 195 -26.37 5.15 -53.28
CA ALA A 195 -26.76 4.24 -52.21
C ALA A 195 -26.17 4.62 -50.83
N ASP A 196 -25.39 5.73 -50.74
CA ASP A 196 -24.87 6.22 -49.46
C ASP A 196 -26.03 6.63 -48.52
N LEU A 197 -25.90 6.31 -47.23
CA LEU A 197 -26.90 6.63 -46.20
C LEU A 197 -27.22 8.12 -46.12
N SER A 198 -26.24 8.97 -46.45
CA SER A 198 -26.43 10.43 -46.48
C SER A 198 -27.36 10.84 -47.62
N ILE A 199 -27.29 10.14 -48.77
CA ILE A 199 -28.17 10.38 -49.91
C ILE A 199 -29.57 9.82 -49.62
N GLU A 200 -29.67 8.68 -48.94
CA GLU A 200 -30.96 8.16 -48.49
C GLU A 200 -31.65 9.12 -47.51
N ALA A 201 -30.91 9.70 -46.57
CA ALA A 201 -31.44 10.75 -45.69
C ALA A 201 -31.94 11.98 -46.46
N LEU A 202 -31.31 12.34 -47.58
CA LEU A 202 -31.80 13.41 -48.46
C LEU A 202 -33.04 13.02 -49.26
N ARG A 203 -33.22 11.73 -49.58
CA ARG A 203 -34.49 11.22 -50.15
C ARG A 203 -35.62 11.29 -49.12
N SER A 204 -35.34 10.93 -47.87
CA SER A 204 -36.29 11.11 -46.76
C SER A 204 -36.64 12.58 -46.56
N LEU A 205 -35.63 13.47 -46.56
CA LEU A 205 -35.82 14.92 -46.49
C LEU A 205 -36.74 15.43 -47.61
N ARG A 206 -36.58 14.92 -48.84
CA ARG A 206 -37.43 15.29 -49.98
C ARG A 206 -38.88 14.92 -49.74
N THR A 207 -39.14 13.71 -49.23
CA THR A 207 -40.51 13.28 -48.90
C THR A 207 -41.11 14.16 -47.80
N SER A 208 -40.36 14.43 -46.72
CA SER A 208 -40.82 15.33 -45.64
C SER A 208 -41.10 16.74 -46.14
N LEU A 209 -40.22 17.29 -47.00
CA LEU A 209 -40.41 18.60 -47.61
C LEU A 209 -41.54 18.62 -48.63
N HIS A 210 -41.82 17.52 -49.33
CA HIS A 210 -42.95 17.45 -50.24
C HIS A 210 -44.25 17.75 -49.50
N PHE A 211 -44.47 17.11 -48.35
CA PHE A 211 -45.64 17.40 -47.50
C PHE A 211 -45.60 18.81 -46.90
N ALA A 212 -44.46 19.26 -46.40
CA ALA A 212 -44.33 20.60 -45.83
C ALA A 212 -44.58 21.73 -46.86
N MET A 213 -44.21 21.50 -48.12
CA MET A 213 -44.39 22.47 -49.20
C MET A 213 -45.79 22.43 -49.82
N MET A 214 -46.63 21.42 -49.55
CA MET A 214 -48.02 21.41 -50.04
C MET A 214 -48.84 22.59 -49.49
N GLU A 215 -48.51 23.07 -48.28
CA GLU A 215 -49.16 24.21 -47.63
C GLU A 215 -48.40 25.54 -47.86
N ALA A 216 -47.25 25.49 -48.53
CA ALA A 216 -46.43 26.67 -48.77
C ALA A 216 -46.98 27.53 -49.92
N LYS A 217 -46.77 28.85 -49.84
CA LYS A 217 -47.23 29.80 -50.88
C LYS A 217 -46.47 29.71 -52.20
N ASN A 218 -45.26 29.14 -52.19
CA ASN A 218 -44.38 29.06 -53.35
C ASN A 218 -43.46 27.83 -53.26
N ASN A 219 -42.75 27.55 -54.36
CA ASN A 219 -41.80 26.44 -54.48
C ASN A 219 -40.35 26.87 -54.19
N VAL A 220 -40.15 27.91 -53.37
CA VAL A 220 -38.82 28.46 -53.08
C VAL A 220 -38.34 27.93 -51.73
N LEU A 221 -37.28 27.13 -51.75
CA LEU A 221 -36.64 26.59 -50.56
C LEU A 221 -35.28 27.25 -50.33
N MET A 222 -35.11 27.89 -49.17
CA MET A 222 -33.83 28.44 -48.73
C MET A 222 -33.16 27.49 -47.73
N ILE A 223 -31.93 27.06 -48.01
CA ILE A 223 -31.12 26.25 -47.10
C ILE A 223 -30.05 27.16 -46.47
N SER A 224 -30.10 27.31 -45.15
CA SER A 224 -29.15 28.11 -44.38
C SER A 224 -28.76 27.38 -43.08
N GLY A 225 -27.91 27.99 -42.26
CA GLY A 225 -27.62 27.46 -40.93
C GLY A 225 -26.64 28.30 -40.12
N PRO A 226 -26.46 27.94 -38.83
CA PRO A 226 -25.98 28.86 -37.80
C PRO A 226 -24.48 29.16 -37.84
N ALA A 227 -23.68 28.38 -38.58
CA ALA A 227 -22.23 28.54 -38.62
C ALA A 227 -21.62 28.20 -40.00
N PRO A 228 -20.38 28.65 -40.28
CA PRO A 228 -19.61 28.19 -41.42
C PRO A 228 -19.32 26.69 -41.36
N SER A 229 -19.11 26.05 -42.53
CA SER A 229 -18.64 24.66 -42.64
C SER A 229 -19.52 23.56 -42.02
N ILE A 230 -20.80 23.84 -41.74
CA ILE A 230 -21.79 22.87 -41.22
C ILE A 230 -22.41 21.96 -42.29
N GLY A 231 -22.01 22.07 -43.56
CA GLY A 231 -22.52 21.22 -44.65
C GLY A 231 -23.68 21.79 -45.48
N LYS A 232 -23.99 23.10 -45.37
CA LYS A 232 -25.04 23.76 -46.18
C LYS A 232 -24.96 23.45 -47.68
N THR A 233 -23.79 23.68 -48.28
CA THR A 233 -23.52 23.42 -49.71
C THR A 233 -23.64 21.94 -50.06
N PHE A 234 -23.25 21.04 -49.15
CA PHE A 234 -23.40 19.60 -49.36
C PHE A 234 -24.86 19.20 -49.44
N VAL A 235 -25.67 19.67 -48.48
CA VAL A 235 -27.12 19.40 -48.45
C VAL A 235 -27.80 20.00 -49.68
N SER A 236 -27.54 21.27 -50.00
CA SER A 236 -28.21 21.94 -51.13
C SER A 236 -27.89 21.32 -52.49
N THR A 237 -26.63 21.02 -52.77
CA THR A 237 -26.21 20.44 -54.06
C THR A 237 -26.70 19.01 -54.25
N ASN A 238 -26.56 18.15 -53.24
CA ASN A 238 -27.02 16.76 -53.33
C ASN A 238 -28.54 16.66 -53.27
N PHE A 239 -29.21 17.52 -52.51
CA PHE A 239 -30.68 17.57 -52.49
C PHE A 239 -31.22 18.00 -53.85
N ALA A 240 -30.62 19.01 -54.49
CA ALA A 240 -31.00 19.43 -55.84
C ALA A 240 -30.85 18.28 -56.85
N ALA A 241 -29.75 17.52 -56.77
CA ALA A 241 -29.55 16.33 -57.61
C ALA A 241 -30.60 15.23 -57.33
N VAL A 242 -30.92 14.97 -56.07
CA VAL A 242 -31.94 13.97 -55.67
C VAL A 242 -33.34 14.38 -56.14
N ALA A 243 -33.69 15.66 -56.04
CA ALA A 243 -34.96 16.19 -56.52
C ALA A 243 -35.05 16.16 -58.06
N ALA A 244 -33.97 16.53 -58.76
CA ALA A 244 -33.89 16.47 -60.21
C ALA A 244 -33.99 15.04 -60.75
N LYS A 245 -33.39 14.05 -60.08
CA LYS A 245 -33.50 12.62 -60.45
C LYS A 245 -34.93 12.07 -60.40
N THR A 246 -35.83 12.73 -59.68
CA THR A 246 -37.28 12.41 -59.69
C THR A 246 -38.07 13.13 -60.78
N GLY A 247 -37.41 13.77 -61.74
CA GLY A 247 -38.04 14.46 -62.85
C GLY A 247 -38.53 15.89 -62.53
N GLN A 248 -38.22 16.42 -61.34
CA GLN A 248 -38.53 17.80 -61.01
C GLN A 248 -37.56 18.77 -61.71
N LYS A 249 -38.07 19.90 -62.20
CA LYS A 249 -37.23 20.99 -62.71
C LYS A 249 -36.69 21.78 -61.52
N VAL A 250 -35.40 21.64 -61.24
CA VAL A 250 -34.74 22.25 -60.07
C VAL A 250 -33.75 23.32 -60.54
N LEU A 251 -33.86 24.51 -59.95
CA LEU A 251 -32.86 25.59 -60.07
C LEU A 251 -32.15 25.75 -58.74
N LEU A 252 -30.84 25.49 -58.70
CA LEU A 252 -30.00 25.78 -57.55
C LEU A 252 -29.32 27.13 -57.76
N ILE A 253 -29.56 28.06 -56.84
CA ILE A 253 -28.94 29.38 -56.84
C ILE A 253 -27.98 29.43 -55.66
N ASP A 254 -26.70 29.70 -55.93
CA ASP A 254 -25.76 30.03 -54.88
C ASP A 254 -25.89 31.51 -54.51
N ALA A 255 -26.43 31.76 -53.32
CA ALA A 255 -26.59 33.10 -52.77
C ALA A 255 -25.43 33.49 -51.82
N ASP A 256 -24.45 32.62 -51.57
CA ASP A 256 -23.26 32.96 -50.77
C ASP A 256 -22.16 33.59 -51.65
N MET A 257 -22.32 34.88 -51.95
CA MET A 257 -21.35 35.64 -52.73
C MET A 257 -19.99 35.87 -52.02
N ARG A 258 -19.79 35.33 -50.81
CA ARG A 258 -18.53 35.48 -50.06
C ARG A 258 -17.65 34.24 -50.16
N LYS A 259 -18.24 33.06 -49.99
CA LYS A 259 -17.51 31.78 -49.90
C LYS A 259 -18.18 30.62 -50.66
N GLY A 260 -19.04 30.94 -51.64
CA GLY A 260 -19.64 29.98 -52.57
C GLY A 260 -18.62 29.06 -53.24
#